data_AF-G8M320-F1
#
_entry.id   AF-G8M320-F1
#
_cell.length_a   1.000
_cell.length_b   1.000
_cell.length_c   1.000
_cell.angle_alpha   90.00
_cell.angle_beta   90.00
_cell.angle_gamma   90.00
#
_symmetry.space_group_name_H-M   'P 1'
#
loop_
_entity.id
_entity.type
_entity.pdbx_description
1 polymer ?
#
loop_
_entity_poly.entity_id
_entity_poly.type
_entity_poly.pdbx_seq_one_letter_code
_entity_poly.pdbx_strand_id
1 'polypeptide(L)' 'MYDFSDLKCYNCQSVILSLPPMEIAKLNGLNFHCDCCGHQNLLQDFKFVKNPNIDPYINVFSIDSFLLSPKTI' A
#
# COMPACT_ATOMS: atom_id res chain seq x y z
N MET A 1 -18.66 -10.41 13.58
CA MET A 1 -17.88 -10.86 12.43
C MET A 1 -17.10 -9.65 11.96
N TYR A 2 -15.79 -9.74 11.78
CA TYR A 2 -15.03 -8.61 11.23
C TYR A 2 -15.19 -8.64 9.71
N ASP A 3 -15.64 -7.55 9.11
CA ASP A 3 -15.75 -7.43 7.66
C ASP A 3 -14.37 -7.17 7.08
N PHE A 4 -13.92 -8.05 6.20
CA PHE A 4 -12.65 -7.93 5.47
C PHE A 4 -12.95 -7.53 4.02
N SER A 5 -12.05 -6.73 3.45
CA SER A 5 -12.08 -6.36 2.05
C SER A 5 -10.81 -6.85 1.36
N ASP A 6 -11.00 -7.63 0.30
CA ASP A 6 -9.90 -8.12 -0.53
C ASP A 6 -9.56 -7.10 -1.61
N LEU A 7 -8.31 -6.64 -1.60
CA LEU A 7 -7.75 -5.80 -2.64
C LEU A 7 -6.90 -6.63 -3.60
N LYS A 8 -7.24 -6.52 -4.88
CA LYS A 8 -6.65 -7.33 -5.95
C LYS A 8 -5.70 -6.53 -6.81
N CYS A 9 -4.64 -7.17 -7.27
CA CYS A 9 -3.68 -6.59 -8.20
C CYS A 9 -4.38 -6.01 -9.43
N TYR A 10 -4.03 -4.79 -9.83
CA TYR A 10 -4.62 -4.15 -11.00
C TYR A 10 -4.36 -4.94 -12.30
N ASN A 11 -3.27 -5.70 -12.35
CA ASN A 11 -2.81 -6.45 -13.53
C ASN A 11 -3.34 -7.89 -13.54
N CYS A 12 -2.93 -8.72 -12.58
CA CYS A 12 -3.24 -10.16 -12.60
C CYS A 12 -4.45 -10.58 -11.76
N GLN A 13 -5.13 -9.64 -11.08
CA GLN A 13 -6.30 -9.89 -10.23
C GLN A 13 -6.07 -10.81 -9.00
N SER A 14 -4.82 -11.21 -8.72
CA SER A 14 -4.47 -11.90 -7.47
C SER A 14 -4.76 -11.00 -6.27
N VAL A 15 -5.24 -11.58 -5.17
CA VAL A 15 -5.38 -10.87 -3.89
C VAL A 15 -3.98 -10.50 -3.38
N ILE A 16 -3.79 -9.24 -2.98
CA ILE A 16 -2.54 -8.73 -2.39
C ILE A 16 -2.75 -8.43 -0.91
N LEU A 17 -3.91 -7.87 -0.55
CA LEU A 17 -4.21 -7.45 0.82
C LEU A 17 -5.64 -7.83 1.16
N SER A 18 -5.84 -8.39 2.35
CA SER A 18 -7.17 -8.65 2.92
C SER A 18 -7.18 -8.11 4.34
N LEU A 19 -7.84 -6.97 4.54
CA LEU A 19 -7.89 -6.27 5.82
C LEU A 19 -9.27 -5.62 6.02
N PRO A 20 -9.63 -5.25 7.27
CA PRO A 20 -10.80 -4.43 7.52
C PRO A 20 -10.68 -3.07 6.81
N PRO A 21 -11.78 -2.48 6.32
CA PRO A 21 -11.75 -1.17 5.64
C PRO A 21 -11.05 -0.08 6.48
N MET A 22 -11.27 -0.06 7.79
CA MET A 22 -10.62 0.93 8.66
C MET A 22 -9.09 0.85 8.65
N GLU A 23 -8.52 -0.36 8.48
CA GLU A 23 -7.07 -0.54 8.35
C GLU A 23 -6.59 -0.21 6.93
N ILE A 24 -7.35 -0.56 5.90
CA ILE A 24 -7.04 -0.20 4.50
C ILE A 24 -6.95 1.31 4.32
N ALA A 25 -7.84 2.08 4.95
CA ALA A 25 -7.84 3.53 4.88
C ALA A 25 -6.50 4.17 5.31
N LYS A 26 -5.83 3.58 6.30
CA LYS A 26 -4.53 4.06 6.82
C LYS A 26 -3.37 3.84 5.84
N LEU A 27 -3.56 2.94 4.87
CA LEU A 27 -2.54 2.54 3.91
C LEU A 27 -2.67 3.26 2.57
N ASN A 28 -3.67 4.14 2.42
CA ASN A 28 -3.90 4.91 1.20
C ASN A 28 -2.65 5.72 0.81
N GLY A 29 -2.23 5.61 -0.45
CA GLY A 29 -1.02 6.22 -0.98
C GLY A 29 0.24 5.34 -0.94
N LEU A 30 0.20 4.17 -0.30
CA LEU A 30 1.32 3.22 -0.26
C LEU A 30 1.35 2.30 -1.48
N ASN A 31 2.54 1.83 -1.86
CA ASN A 31 2.68 0.82 -2.91
C ASN A 31 2.79 -0.59 -2.34
N PHE A 32 2.25 -1.54 -3.08
CA PHE A 32 2.26 -2.96 -2.73
C PHE A 32 2.80 -3.78 -3.87
N HIS A 33 3.75 -4.65 -3.55
CA HIS A 33 4.27 -5.62 -4.51
C HIS A 33 3.27 -6.76 -4.68
N CYS A 34 3.02 -7.18 -5.92
CA CYS A 34 2.22 -8.36 -6.20
C CYS A 34 3.12 -9.61 -6.31
N ASP A 35 2.99 -10.55 -5.38
CA ASP A 35 3.78 -11.78 -5.37
C ASP A 35 3.53 -12.69 -6.58
N CYS A 36 2.38 -12.52 -7.26
CA CYS A 36 2.03 -13.32 -8.44
C CYS A 36 2.68 -12.81 -9.74
N CYS A 37 2.73 -11.49 -9.96
CA CYS A 37 3.20 -10.92 -11.24
C CYS A 37 4.29 -9.85 -11.11
N GLY A 38 4.79 -9.59 -9.91
CA GLY A 38 5.88 -8.64 -9.63
C GLY A 38 5.53 -7.16 -9.77
N HIS A 39 4.31 -6.81 -10.19
CA HIS A 39 3.92 -5.43 -10.43
C HIS A 39 3.72 -4.66 -9.11
N GLN A 40 4.07 -3.37 -9.12
CA GLN A 40 3.78 -2.44 -8.03
C GLN A 40 2.36 -1.88 -8.17
N ASN A 41 1.61 -1.89 -7.08
CA ASN A 41 0.22 -1.50 -7.00
C ASN A 41 0.09 -0.34 -6.01
N LEU A 42 -0.30 0.84 -6.49
CA LEU A 42 -0.58 1.98 -5.62
C LEU A 42 -1.97 1.81 -5.02
N LEU A 43 -2.10 1.88 -3.70
CA LEU A 43 -3.40 1.90 -3.04
C LEU A 43 -3.99 3.31 -3.14
N GLN A 44 -5.10 3.45 -3.86
CA GLN A 44 -5.86 4.69 -3.96
C GLN A 44 -7.35 4.39 -3.80
N ASP A 45 -7.98 5.04 -2.82
CA ASP A 45 -9.42 4.97 -2.57
C ASP A 45 -9.93 3.52 -2.46
N PHE A 46 -9.26 2.70 -1.65
CA PHE A 46 -9.58 1.29 -1.44
C PHE A 46 -9.49 0.43 -2.70
N LYS A 47 -8.66 0.82 -3.67
CA LYS A 47 -8.38 0.02 -4.87
C LYS A 47 -6.91 0.07 -5.21
N PHE A 48 -6.42 -1.00 -5.84
CA PHE A 48 -5.11 -1.00 -6.43
C PHE A 48 -5.17 -0.47 -7.86
N VAL A 49 -4.36 0.54 -8.13
CA VAL A 49 -4.15 1.09 -9.46
C VAL A 49 -2.70 0.90 -9.88
N LYS A 50 -2.45 1.05 -11.19
CA LYS A 50 -1.08 1.07 -11.71
C LYS A 50 -0.33 2.24 -11.09
N ASN A 51 0.79 1.98 -10.43
CA ASN A 51 1.68 3.04 -9.98
C ASN A 51 2.31 3.72 -11.21
N PRO A 52 2.08 5.03 -11.44
CA PRO A 52 2.68 5.76 -12.56
C PRO A 52 4.17 6.05 -12.35
N ASN A 53 4.65 6.01 -11.11
CA ASN A 53 6.03 6.29 -10.75
C ASN A 53 6.81 4.97 -10.60
N ILE A 54 7.70 4.70 -11.55
CA ILE A 54 8.57 3.51 -11.60
C ILE A 54 9.77 3.64 -10.65
N ASP A 55 9.70 4.51 -9.64
CA ASP A 55 10.81 4.70 -8.72
C ASP A 55 10.78 3.58 -7.65
N PRO A 56 11.77 2.67 -7.66
CA PRO A 56 11.81 1.53 -6.74
C PRO A 56 12.02 1.93 -5.27
N TYR A 57 12.27 3.21 -4.97
CA TYR A 57 12.56 3.70 -3.62
C TYR A 57 11.38 4.40 -2.91
N ILE A 58 10.23 4.57 -3.57
CA ILE A 58 9.12 5.39 -3.06
C ILE A 58 8.59 4.94 -1.69
N ASN A 59 8.61 3.65 -1.37
CA ASN A 59 8.11 3.14 -0.09
C ASN A 59 9.14 3.13 1.04
N VAL A 60 10.43 3.30 0.75
CA VAL A 60 11.51 3.12 1.74
C VAL A 60 11.56 4.31 2.69
N PHE A 61 11.24 5.52 2.23
CA PHE A 61 11.35 6.75 3.02
C PHE A 61 10.15 7.06 3.92
N SER A 62 9.03 6.35 3.76
CA SER A 62 7.81 6.63 4.54
C SER A 62 7.86 6.09 5.97
N ILE A 63 8.70 5.10 6.27
CA ILE A 63 8.80 4.53 7.63
C ILE A 63 9.81 5.32 8.49
N ASP A 64 10.94 5.72 7.91
CA ASP A 64 11.97 6.47 8.65
C ASP A 64 11.53 7.89 9.03
N SER A 65 10.59 8.48 8.28
CA SER A 65 10.05 9.81 8.57
C SER A 65 9.18 9.86 9.84
N PHE A 66 8.67 8.72 10.35
CA PHE A 66 7.94 8.67 11.62
C PHE A 66 8.87 8.53 12.85
N LEU A 67 10.13 8.12 12.65
CA LEU A 67 11.08 7.89 13.75
C LEU A 67 11.97 9.10 14.03
N LEU A 68 11.94 10.12 13.18
CA LEU A 68 12.68 11.38 13.34
C LEU A 68 11.75 12.51 13.77
N SER A 69 11.16 12.41 14.95
CA SER A 69 10.83 13.60 15.74
C SER A 69 11.86 13.74 16.86
N PRO A 70 12.94 14.53 16.67
CA PRO A 70 13.80 14.91 17.78
C PRO A 70 13.00 15.79 18.72
N LYS A 71 13.02 15.42 20.00
CA LYS A 71 12.53 16.21 21.13
C LYS A 71 13.02 17.66 21.02
N THR A 72 12.07 18.57 21.18
CA THR A 72 12.27 19.99 21.52
C THR A 72 13.31 20.11 22.64
N ILE A 73 14.34 20.95 22.41
CA ILE A 73 15.11 21.63 23.46
C ILE A 73 14.90 23.12 23.24
#